data_AF-A0A2D7M258-F1
#
_entry.id   AF-A0A2D7M258-F1
#
_cell.length_a   1.000
_cell.length_b   1.000
_cell.length_c   1.000
_cell.angle_alpha   90.00
_cell.angle_beta   90.00
_cell.angle_gamma   90.00
#
_symmetry.space_group_name_H-M   'P 1'
#
loop_
_entity.id
_entity.type
_entity.pdbx_description
1 polymer ?
#
loop_
_entity_poly.entity_id
_entity_poly.type
_entity_poly.pdbx_seq_one_letter_code
_entity_poly.pdbx_strand_id
1 'polypeptide(L)'
;MTSRGGPVADGMTASEVFHSHSSLTYDDLIIMPGFIDFGVQDVKLQTQLTREISIQAPLCSSPMDTVTETEMAVNLALLGGIGFIHYNNTIEEQARMVRRVKRYENGFITEPIVLSPNSLISDVDEIRDRHGFSGVPITEDGTLQSKLVGIVTNRDIDFESDRSIALNNVMTTDPITAPKGITLQEANRILRESKKGKLPIVDKNGFLCALVSRNDIKKNRDFPEASKSADKQLMVGAAISTRPDDRTRLAALVEAGVDVIVVDSAQGHSVFQIELLREIKATYPDLQVIAGNVVTKDQCESLIDSGADGIRVGMGPGSICTTQETMAVGRGQAAAVYHCSNYCRSRGVPVIADGGIRDIGHIVKALSLGSSAVMMGLMFSGTSETPGDYFYQNGVRLKRYRGMASIEAMDSGGGKRYFAEDEQVRVAQGVSGMVMDKGSVRNLIPYLCQGLKHAFQDIGVTNVKALHAALEEGKVNFETRTMSAQREGGVHDMYSYEKPAMGTRERVE
;
A
#
# COMPACT_ATOMS: atom_id res chain seq x y z
N MET A 1 -22.95 45.42 -17.79
CA MET A 1 -21.60 46.00 -17.67
C MET A 1 -20.59 44.94 -18.07
N THR A 2 -19.96 45.13 -19.22
CA THR A 2 -18.92 44.25 -19.75
C THR A 2 -17.66 44.34 -18.88
N SER A 3 -17.36 43.31 -18.08
CA SER A 3 -16.10 43.21 -17.34
C SER A 3 -14.96 42.95 -18.34
N ARG A 4 -14.39 44.04 -18.85
CA ARG A 4 -13.08 44.06 -19.49
C ARG A 4 -12.03 43.90 -18.41
N GLY A 5 -11.51 42.69 -18.28
CA GLY A 5 -10.29 42.38 -17.56
C GLY A 5 -9.91 40.97 -17.97
N GLY A 6 -8.83 40.82 -18.75
CA GLY A 6 -8.21 39.52 -18.90
C GLY A 6 -7.84 38.96 -17.52
N PRO A 7 -7.61 37.64 -17.39
CA PRO A 7 -7.15 37.09 -16.12
C PRO A 7 -5.91 37.87 -15.66
N VAL A 8 -5.95 38.34 -14.40
CA VAL A 8 -4.76 38.86 -13.72
C VAL A 8 -3.87 37.63 -13.49
N ALA A 9 -3.03 37.32 -14.47
CA ALA A 9 -2.19 36.14 -14.46
C ALA A 9 -0.87 36.46 -13.75
N ASP A 10 -0.59 35.71 -12.68
CA ASP A 10 0.67 35.71 -11.94
C ASP A 10 1.05 34.24 -11.65
N GLY A 11 2.35 33.95 -11.68
CA GLY A 11 2.89 32.59 -11.69
C GLY A 11 2.96 31.93 -13.08
N MET A 12 3.36 30.65 -13.10
CA MET A 12 3.51 29.85 -14.32
C MET A 12 2.63 28.60 -14.28
N THR A 13 1.99 28.25 -15.39
CA THR A 13 1.38 26.93 -15.56
C THR A 13 2.45 25.84 -15.55
N ALA A 14 2.07 24.59 -15.24
CA ALA A 14 3.01 23.47 -15.32
C ALA A 14 3.63 23.33 -16.72
N SER A 15 2.85 23.58 -17.78
CA SER A 15 3.38 23.57 -19.16
C SER A 15 4.49 24.58 -19.33
N GLU A 16 4.30 25.84 -18.90
CA GLU A 16 5.32 26.88 -19.02
C GLU A 16 6.58 26.53 -18.22
N VAL A 17 6.43 26.01 -17.00
CA VAL A 17 7.56 25.57 -16.16
C VAL A 17 8.40 24.50 -16.84
N PHE A 18 7.78 23.42 -17.31
CA PHE A 18 8.49 22.26 -17.87
C PHE A 18 8.88 22.41 -19.35
N HIS A 19 8.41 23.44 -20.05
CA HIS A 19 8.96 23.82 -21.36
C HIS A 19 10.15 24.79 -21.25
N SER A 20 10.22 25.59 -20.18
CA SER A 20 11.29 26.57 -19.98
C SER A 20 12.53 26.01 -19.27
N HIS A 21 12.42 24.86 -18.60
CA HIS A 21 13.51 24.26 -17.80
C HIS A 21 13.78 22.81 -18.21
N SER A 22 15.04 22.38 -18.20
CA SER A 22 15.48 21.08 -18.73
C SER A 22 15.27 19.90 -17.77
N SER A 23 15.34 20.09 -16.45
CA SER A 23 15.02 19.05 -15.45
C SER A 23 14.86 19.66 -14.05
N LEU A 24 13.71 19.41 -13.41
CA LEU A 24 13.38 19.90 -12.06
C LEU A 24 13.04 18.73 -11.12
N THR A 25 13.27 18.96 -9.83
CA THR A 25 12.88 18.10 -8.71
C THR A 25 11.77 18.75 -7.88
N TYR A 26 11.31 18.11 -6.82
CA TYR A 26 10.26 18.67 -5.97
C TYR A 26 10.71 19.93 -5.23
N ASP A 27 11.98 20.04 -4.81
CA ASP A 27 12.47 21.21 -4.07
C ASP A 27 12.50 22.48 -4.92
N ASP A 28 12.70 22.31 -6.23
CA ASP A 28 12.80 23.41 -7.20
C ASP A 28 11.46 24.10 -7.47
N LEU A 29 10.35 23.55 -6.97
CA LEU A 29 8.99 24.03 -7.25
C LEU A 29 8.25 24.43 -5.98
N ILE A 30 7.39 25.43 -6.10
CA ILE A 30 6.30 25.72 -5.16
C ILE A 30 4.98 25.80 -5.94
N ILE A 31 3.88 25.46 -5.28
CA ILE A 31 2.53 25.59 -5.82
C ILE A 31 1.92 26.86 -5.21
N MET A 32 1.34 27.72 -6.05
CA MET A 32 0.67 28.92 -5.58
C MET A 32 -0.72 28.60 -5.01
N PRO A 33 -1.18 29.32 -3.97
CA PRO A 33 -2.49 29.11 -3.39
C PRO A 33 -3.62 29.46 -4.37
N GLY A 34 -4.75 28.78 -4.21
CA GLY A 34 -5.96 29.01 -5.01
C GLY A 34 -7.06 29.73 -4.23
N PHE A 35 -8.26 29.74 -4.81
CA PHE A 35 -9.47 30.24 -4.14
C PHE A 35 -10.15 29.13 -3.32
N ILE A 36 -10.59 29.44 -2.10
CA ILE A 36 -11.15 28.47 -1.15
C ILE A 36 -12.59 28.86 -0.81
N ASP A 37 -13.53 27.98 -1.12
CA ASP A 37 -14.96 28.12 -0.79
C ASP A 37 -15.54 26.90 -0.06
N PHE A 38 -14.68 26.03 0.50
CA PHE A 38 -15.04 24.81 1.21
C PHE A 38 -14.16 24.57 2.46
N GLY A 39 -14.60 23.67 3.34
CA GLY A 39 -13.84 23.28 4.53
C GLY A 39 -12.95 22.05 4.29
N VAL A 40 -11.92 21.87 5.13
CA VAL A 40 -10.97 20.74 5.03
C VAL A 40 -11.66 19.36 5.08
N GLN A 41 -12.80 19.26 5.76
CA GLN A 41 -13.60 18.03 5.87
C GLN A 41 -14.24 17.61 4.54
N ASP A 42 -14.41 18.54 3.60
CA ASP A 42 -15.01 18.31 2.29
C ASP A 42 -13.98 17.71 1.32
N VAL A 43 -12.69 17.77 1.65
CA VAL A 43 -11.61 17.20 0.84
C VAL A 43 -11.58 15.67 0.94
N LYS A 44 -11.65 15.02 -0.23
CA LYS A 44 -11.55 13.55 -0.38
C LYS A 44 -10.23 13.17 -1.04
N LEU A 45 -9.54 12.21 -0.45
CA LEU A 45 -8.23 11.75 -0.91
C LEU A 45 -8.28 10.49 -1.78
N GLN A 46 -9.48 9.94 -2.00
CA GLN A 46 -9.66 8.77 -2.84
C GLN A 46 -9.06 9.01 -4.24
N THR A 47 -8.34 8.02 -4.75
CA THR A 47 -7.63 8.11 -6.03
C THR A 47 -7.64 6.77 -6.79
N GLN A 48 -7.44 6.83 -8.09
CA GLN A 48 -7.23 5.65 -8.92
C GLN A 48 -5.76 5.21 -8.85
N LEU A 49 -5.54 3.94 -8.53
CA LEU A 49 -4.23 3.30 -8.51
C LEU A 49 -3.91 2.63 -9.86
N THR A 50 -4.93 2.00 -10.46
CA THR A 50 -4.92 1.42 -11.80
C THR A 50 -6.22 1.81 -12.52
N ARG A 51 -6.43 1.34 -13.75
CA ARG A 51 -7.68 1.57 -14.50
C ARG A 51 -8.94 1.18 -13.71
N GLU A 52 -8.88 0.08 -12.96
CA GLU A 52 -10.05 -0.47 -12.26
C GLU A 52 -9.94 -0.40 -10.73
N ILE A 53 -8.74 -0.20 -10.15
CA ILE A 53 -8.54 -0.17 -8.70
C ILE A 53 -8.44 1.26 -8.19
N SER A 54 -9.28 1.60 -7.22
CA SER A 54 -9.19 2.81 -6.42
C SER A 54 -8.77 2.51 -4.99
N ILE A 55 -8.00 3.42 -4.39
CA ILE A 55 -7.61 3.40 -2.96
C ILE A 55 -8.07 4.69 -2.27
N GLN A 56 -8.28 4.67 -0.95
CA GLN A 56 -8.88 5.78 -0.21
C GLN A 56 -7.91 6.93 0.10
N ALA A 57 -6.62 6.65 0.10
CA ALA A 57 -5.55 7.63 0.25
C ALA A 57 -4.45 7.36 -0.80
N PRO A 58 -3.82 8.39 -1.38
CA PRO A 58 -2.87 8.24 -2.49
C PRO A 58 -1.47 7.79 -2.03
N LEU A 59 -1.41 6.84 -1.08
CA LEU A 59 -0.21 6.43 -0.36
C LEU A 59 0.08 4.95 -0.58
N CYS A 60 1.22 4.66 -1.19
CA CYS A 60 1.71 3.31 -1.46
C CYS A 60 3.03 3.05 -0.74
N SER A 61 3.21 1.87 -0.13
CA SER A 61 4.52 1.46 0.39
C SER A 61 5.33 0.73 -0.67
N SER A 62 6.62 1.03 -0.73
CA SER A 62 7.53 0.45 -1.74
C SER A 62 7.75 -1.06 -1.53
N PRO A 63 7.86 -1.89 -2.59
CA PRO A 63 8.16 -3.31 -2.49
C PRO A 63 9.63 -3.57 -2.16
N MET A 64 9.99 -3.29 -0.91
CA MET A 64 11.35 -3.46 -0.38
C MET A 64 11.32 -4.30 0.89
N ASP A 65 12.33 -5.15 1.05
CA ASP A 65 12.52 -6.04 2.21
C ASP A 65 12.77 -5.32 3.55
N THR A 66 12.94 -4.01 3.52
CA THR A 66 13.07 -3.13 4.69
C THR A 66 11.87 -2.19 4.86
N VAL A 67 10.81 -2.37 4.06
CA VAL A 67 9.62 -1.50 4.07
C VAL A 67 8.33 -2.31 4.17
N THR A 68 8.10 -3.26 3.26
CA THR A 68 6.75 -3.83 3.08
C THR A 68 6.72 -5.35 3.15
N GLU A 69 6.28 -5.85 4.31
CA GLU A 69 5.77 -7.21 4.48
C GLU A 69 4.30 -7.16 4.94
N THR A 70 3.81 -8.25 5.54
CA THR A 70 2.40 -8.42 5.94
C THR A 70 1.91 -7.27 6.84
N GLU A 71 2.66 -6.92 7.89
CA GLU A 71 2.21 -5.92 8.88
C GLU A 71 2.06 -4.53 8.28
N MET A 72 3.05 -4.09 7.48
CA MET A 72 2.96 -2.83 6.73
C MET A 72 1.77 -2.83 5.78
N ALA A 73 1.61 -3.89 4.97
CA ALA A 73 0.53 -3.97 4.00
C ALA A 73 -0.86 -3.94 4.65
N VAL A 74 -1.06 -4.68 5.75
CA VAL A 74 -2.30 -4.66 6.52
C VAL A 74 -2.60 -3.27 7.06
N ASN A 75 -1.65 -2.65 7.77
CA ASN A 75 -1.91 -1.37 8.43
C ASN A 75 -2.10 -0.25 7.41
N LEU A 76 -1.34 -0.25 6.32
CA LEU A 76 -1.49 0.73 5.25
C LEU A 76 -2.85 0.59 4.54
N ALA A 77 -3.29 -0.64 4.25
CA ALA A 77 -4.61 -0.89 3.66
C ALA A 77 -5.76 -0.47 4.60
N LEU A 78 -5.65 -0.75 5.91
CA LEU A 78 -6.61 -0.29 6.92
C LEU A 78 -6.72 1.25 6.96
N LEU A 79 -5.61 1.94 6.70
CA LEU A 79 -5.54 3.40 6.75
C LEU A 79 -5.77 4.06 5.37
N GLY A 80 -6.24 3.27 4.40
CA GLY A 80 -6.68 3.74 3.09
C GLY A 80 -5.62 3.77 2.00
N GLY A 81 -4.37 3.44 2.31
CA GLY A 81 -3.32 3.23 1.31
C GLY A 81 -3.33 1.81 0.74
N ILE A 82 -2.20 1.39 0.17
CA ILE A 82 -1.94 0.00 -0.23
C ILE A 82 -0.46 -0.34 -0.07
N GLY A 83 -0.16 -1.55 0.40
CA GLY A 83 1.22 -2.05 0.47
C GLY A 83 1.56 -3.02 -0.66
N PHE A 84 2.76 -2.91 -1.21
CA PHE A 84 3.32 -3.86 -2.19
C PHE A 84 4.35 -4.78 -1.55
N ILE A 85 4.04 -6.08 -1.44
CA ILE A 85 4.96 -7.08 -0.86
C ILE A 85 6.16 -7.31 -1.81
N HIS A 86 7.38 -7.23 -1.30
CA HIS A 86 8.60 -7.49 -2.06
C HIS A 86 8.75 -8.97 -2.46
N TYR A 87 9.58 -9.26 -3.48
CA TYR A 87 9.88 -10.62 -3.93
C TYR A 87 11.27 -11.12 -3.53
N ASN A 88 11.95 -10.40 -2.62
CA ASN A 88 13.22 -10.80 -2.02
C ASN A 88 13.05 -11.93 -0.96
N ASN A 89 12.38 -13.00 -1.35
CA ASN A 89 11.96 -14.14 -0.55
C ASN A 89 11.56 -15.31 -1.48
N THR A 90 11.23 -16.47 -0.93
CA THR A 90 10.68 -17.59 -1.72
C THR A 90 9.28 -17.27 -2.26
N ILE A 91 8.83 -18.02 -3.28
CA ILE A 91 7.48 -17.86 -3.86
C ILE A 91 6.41 -18.12 -2.80
N GLU A 92 6.63 -19.17 -2.01
CA GLU A 92 5.72 -19.64 -0.96
C GLU A 92 5.59 -18.62 0.17
N GLU A 93 6.69 -17.96 0.55
CA GLU A 93 6.69 -16.91 1.57
C GLU A 93 5.93 -15.68 1.10
N GLN A 94 6.17 -15.20 -0.12
CA GLN A 94 5.44 -14.05 -0.66
C GLN A 94 3.94 -14.32 -0.75
N ALA A 95 3.56 -15.48 -1.31
CA ALA A 95 2.17 -15.89 -1.39
C ALA A 95 1.53 -16.04 0.00
N ARG A 96 2.29 -16.54 1.00
CA ARG A 96 1.83 -16.60 2.40
C ARG A 96 1.57 -15.21 2.98
N MET A 97 2.45 -14.24 2.71
CA MET A 97 2.24 -12.85 3.15
C MET A 97 0.97 -12.27 2.53
N VAL A 98 0.77 -12.43 1.21
CA VAL A 98 -0.47 -12.01 0.52
C VAL A 98 -1.71 -12.63 1.16
N ARG A 99 -1.73 -13.96 1.35
CA ARG A 99 -2.85 -14.65 2.02
C ARG A 99 -3.13 -14.11 3.42
N ARG A 100 -2.08 -13.77 4.19
CA ARG A 100 -2.24 -13.18 5.53
C ARG A 100 -2.91 -11.81 5.46
N VAL A 101 -2.55 -10.96 4.48
CA VAL A 101 -3.21 -9.66 4.30
C VAL A 101 -4.68 -9.84 3.91
N LYS A 102 -4.96 -10.68 2.90
CA LYS A 102 -6.34 -10.94 2.43
C LYS A 102 -7.23 -11.52 3.52
N ARG A 103 -6.69 -12.38 4.39
CA ARG A 103 -7.42 -13.00 5.50
C ARG A 103 -7.53 -12.13 6.75
N TYR A 104 -6.83 -10.98 6.81
CA TYR A 104 -6.80 -10.16 8.03
C TYR A 104 -8.17 -9.59 8.40
N GLU A 105 -8.97 -9.22 7.41
CA GLU A 105 -10.33 -8.74 7.59
C GLU A 105 -11.20 -9.38 6.51
N ASN A 106 -12.17 -10.19 6.91
CA ASN A 106 -13.10 -10.84 6.01
C ASN A 106 -14.52 -10.35 6.33
N GLY A 107 -15.34 -10.13 5.31
CA GLY A 107 -16.79 -10.03 5.52
C GLY A 107 -17.37 -11.38 5.93
N PHE A 108 -17.21 -12.36 5.05
CA PHE A 108 -17.47 -13.77 5.30
C PHE A 108 -16.16 -14.54 5.22
N ILE A 109 -15.80 -15.28 6.27
CA ILE A 109 -14.69 -16.21 6.24
C ILE A 109 -15.22 -17.51 5.62
N THR A 110 -14.90 -17.78 4.35
CA THR A 110 -15.40 -18.96 3.61
C THR A 110 -14.67 -20.26 3.96
N GLU A 111 -13.41 -20.15 4.39
CA GLU A 111 -12.59 -21.28 4.82
C GLU A 111 -12.13 -21.10 6.29
N PRO A 112 -13.06 -21.09 7.27
CA PRO A 112 -12.66 -21.04 8.67
C PRO A 112 -11.88 -22.30 9.05
N ILE A 113 -10.89 -22.16 9.92
CA ILE A 113 -10.28 -23.33 10.58
C ILE A 113 -11.36 -23.97 11.44
N VAL A 114 -11.52 -25.28 11.31
CA VAL A 114 -12.47 -26.11 12.06
C VAL A 114 -11.75 -27.25 12.75
N LEU A 115 -12.35 -27.76 13.82
CA LEU A 115 -11.86 -28.92 14.57
C LEU A 115 -12.99 -29.93 14.77
N SER A 116 -12.62 -31.14 15.17
CA SER A 116 -13.59 -32.20 15.50
C SER A 116 -13.95 -32.16 17.00
N PRO A 117 -15.05 -32.80 17.44
CA PRO A 117 -15.37 -32.89 18.87
C PRO A 117 -14.33 -33.65 19.69
N ASN A 118 -13.52 -34.49 19.04
CA ASN A 118 -12.45 -35.29 19.66
C ASN A 118 -11.09 -34.58 19.68
N SER A 119 -10.97 -33.43 19.01
CA SER A 119 -9.80 -32.56 19.13
C SER A 119 -9.66 -32.08 20.58
N LEU A 120 -8.48 -31.61 20.94
CA LEU A 120 -8.15 -31.20 22.31
C LEU A 120 -8.12 -29.68 22.45
N ILE A 121 -8.18 -29.20 23.69
CA ILE A 121 -7.97 -27.77 23.99
C ILE A 121 -6.59 -27.30 23.49
N SER A 122 -5.56 -28.14 23.58
CA SER A 122 -4.22 -27.84 23.05
C SER A 122 -4.23 -27.52 21.54
N ASP A 123 -5.12 -28.14 20.76
CA ASP A 123 -5.22 -27.87 19.32
C ASP A 123 -5.74 -26.44 19.07
N VAL A 124 -6.63 -25.94 19.93
CA VAL A 124 -7.12 -24.56 19.89
C VAL A 124 -6.01 -23.57 20.31
N ASP A 125 -5.20 -23.93 21.31
CA ASP A 125 -4.04 -23.13 21.72
C ASP A 125 -3.03 -23.02 20.57
N GLU A 126 -2.74 -24.11 19.85
CA GLU A 126 -1.87 -24.07 18.67
C GLU A 126 -2.43 -23.15 17.57
N ILE A 127 -3.74 -23.19 17.32
CA ILE A 127 -4.39 -22.27 16.38
C ILE A 127 -4.24 -20.83 16.85
N ARG A 128 -4.44 -20.56 18.14
CA ARG A 128 -4.27 -19.22 18.71
C ARG A 128 -2.83 -18.73 18.53
N ASP A 129 -1.85 -19.56 18.80
CA ASP A 129 -0.44 -19.17 18.76
C ASP A 129 0.06 -18.99 17.32
N ARG A 130 -0.43 -19.80 16.36
CA ARG A 130 -0.06 -19.67 14.94
C ARG A 130 -0.85 -18.60 14.18
N HIS A 131 -2.12 -18.39 14.51
CA HIS A 131 -3.06 -17.59 13.72
C HIS A 131 -3.66 -16.38 14.46
N GLY A 132 -3.46 -16.28 15.78
CA GLY A 132 -3.89 -15.14 16.59
C GLY A 132 -5.39 -15.11 16.93
N PHE A 133 -6.10 -16.24 16.82
CA PHE A 133 -7.52 -16.32 17.19
C PHE A 133 -7.88 -17.67 17.84
N SER A 134 -8.88 -17.66 18.72
CA SER A 134 -9.32 -18.86 19.46
C SER A 134 -10.79 -19.25 19.21
N GLY A 135 -11.50 -18.53 18.35
CA GLY A 135 -12.91 -18.82 18.03
C GLY A 135 -13.02 -19.77 16.85
N VAL A 136 -13.22 -21.06 17.12
CA VAL A 136 -13.12 -22.18 16.17
C VAL A 136 -14.46 -22.94 16.10
N PRO A 137 -15.13 -23.01 14.94
CA PRO A 137 -16.30 -23.87 14.75
C PRO A 137 -15.92 -25.35 14.82
N ILE A 138 -16.82 -26.17 15.39
CA ILE A 138 -16.64 -27.62 15.52
C ILE A 138 -17.57 -28.32 14.56
N THR A 139 -17.03 -29.16 13.68
CA THR A 139 -17.79 -29.97 12.72
C THR A 139 -17.66 -31.46 13.03
N GLU A 140 -18.62 -32.30 12.60
CA GLU A 140 -18.68 -33.72 13.00
C GLU A 140 -17.36 -34.48 12.83
N ASP A 141 -16.65 -34.23 11.73
CA ASP A 141 -15.40 -34.91 11.38
C ASP A 141 -14.16 -33.99 11.39
N GLY A 142 -14.32 -32.72 11.79
CA GLY A 142 -13.25 -31.73 11.77
C GLY A 142 -12.88 -31.22 10.37
N THR A 143 -13.74 -31.40 9.37
CA THR A 143 -13.57 -30.84 8.02
C THR A 143 -14.64 -29.77 7.71
N LEU A 144 -14.35 -28.88 6.75
CA LEU A 144 -15.25 -27.79 6.35
C LEU A 144 -16.55 -28.28 5.69
N GLN A 145 -16.51 -29.42 5.01
CA GLN A 145 -17.67 -30.00 4.31
C GLN A 145 -18.46 -30.93 5.22
N SER A 146 -18.65 -30.50 6.47
CA SER A 146 -19.29 -31.30 7.50
C SER A 146 -20.27 -30.47 8.32
N LYS A 147 -21.18 -31.16 9.02
CA LYS A 147 -22.22 -30.52 9.82
C LYS A 147 -21.60 -29.81 11.00
N LEU A 148 -22.05 -28.58 11.25
CA LEU A 148 -21.69 -27.83 12.44
C LEU A 148 -22.35 -28.47 13.67
N VAL A 149 -21.54 -28.84 14.66
CA VAL A 149 -22.00 -29.44 15.92
C VAL A 149 -21.70 -28.58 17.14
N GLY A 150 -20.93 -27.50 16.97
CA GLY A 150 -20.66 -26.56 18.04
C GLY A 150 -19.67 -25.46 17.67
N ILE A 151 -19.28 -24.68 18.67
CA ILE A 151 -18.20 -23.71 18.56
C ILE A 151 -17.44 -23.66 19.88
N VAL A 152 -16.11 -23.49 19.79
CA VAL A 152 -15.24 -23.22 20.93
C VAL A 152 -14.69 -21.81 20.79
N THR A 153 -14.65 -21.07 21.90
CA THR A 153 -14.08 -19.75 22.00
C THR A 153 -13.15 -19.67 23.21
N ASN A 154 -12.34 -18.60 23.29
CA ASN A 154 -11.45 -18.36 24.42
C ASN A 154 -12.18 -18.48 25.77
N ARG A 155 -13.40 -17.91 25.87
CA ARG A 155 -14.20 -17.94 27.11
C ARG A 155 -14.53 -19.35 27.61
N ASP A 156 -14.56 -20.33 26.71
CA ASP A 156 -14.90 -21.70 27.05
C ASP A 156 -13.69 -22.47 27.62
N ILE A 157 -12.46 -22.01 27.35
CA ILE A 157 -11.21 -22.70 27.69
C ILE A 157 -10.24 -21.88 28.56
N ASP A 158 -10.48 -20.58 28.76
CA ASP A 158 -9.53 -19.65 29.41
C ASP A 158 -9.17 -20.06 30.85
N PHE A 159 -10.12 -20.64 31.59
CA PHE A 159 -9.94 -21.07 32.97
C PHE A 159 -9.67 -22.57 33.12
N GLU A 160 -9.61 -23.30 32.02
CA GLU A 160 -9.28 -24.73 32.05
C GLU A 160 -7.77 -24.91 32.10
N SER A 161 -7.27 -25.65 33.09
CA SER A 161 -5.83 -25.86 33.25
C SER A 161 -5.36 -27.12 32.52
N ASP A 162 -6.22 -28.12 32.38
CA ASP A 162 -5.91 -29.34 31.66
C ASP A 162 -6.19 -29.18 30.15
N ARG A 163 -5.11 -28.99 29.38
CA ARG A 163 -5.17 -28.81 27.93
C ARG A 163 -5.41 -30.12 27.15
N SER A 164 -5.46 -31.27 27.83
CA SER A 164 -5.73 -32.57 27.22
C SER A 164 -7.21 -32.93 27.11
N ILE A 165 -8.11 -32.07 27.62
CA ILE A 165 -9.56 -32.28 27.56
C ILE A 165 -10.05 -32.18 26.10
N ALA A 166 -10.94 -33.10 25.72
CA ALA A 166 -11.60 -33.09 24.41
C ALA A 166 -12.62 -31.94 24.27
N LEU A 167 -12.69 -31.35 23.08
CA LEU A 167 -13.53 -30.18 22.81
C LEU A 167 -15.02 -30.43 23.02
N ASN A 168 -15.51 -31.66 22.84
CA ASN A 168 -16.90 -32.03 23.11
C ASN A 168 -17.35 -31.76 24.57
N ASN A 169 -16.42 -31.73 25.53
CA ASN A 169 -16.71 -31.50 26.93
C ASN A 169 -16.80 -30.02 27.30
N VAL A 170 -16.28 -29.12 26.44
CA VAL A 170 -16.16 -27.68 26.73
C VAL A 170 -16.85 -26.79 25.68
N MET A 171 -17.15 -27.31 24.48
CA MET A 171 -17.75 -26.52 23.40
C MET A 171 -19.19 -26.09 23.68
N THR A 172 -19.58 -24.96 23.11
CA THR A 172 -21.00 -24.60 23.01
C THR A 172 -21.66 -25.42 21.90
N THR A 173 -22.64 -26.26 22.25
CA THR A 173 -23.32 -27.21 21.34
C THR A 173 -24.46 -26.61 20.52
N ASP A 174 -25.06 -25.49 20.97
CA ASP A 174 -26.12 -24.78 20.25
C ASP A 174 -25.71 -23.32 19.93
N PRO A 175 -24.75 -23.11 19.01
CA PRO A 175 -24.35 -21.78 18.62
C PRO A 175 -25.44 -21.10 17.80
N ILE A 176 -25.61 -19.79 17.99
CA ILE A 176 -26.45 -18.98 17.09
C ILE A 176 -25.83 -19.02 15.69
N THR A 177 -26.62 -19.43 14.70
CA THR A 177 -26.22 -19.52 13.29
C THR A 177 -27.09 -18.63 12.39
N ALA A 178 -26.66 -18.44 11.15
CA ALA A 178 -27.46 -17.80 10.10
C ALA A 178 -27.45 -18.64 8.81
N PRO A 179 -28.50 -18.55 7.97
CA PRO A 179 -28.59 -19.36 6.75
C PRO A 179 -27.66 -18.87 5.64
N LYS A 180 -27.18 -19.81 4.81
CA LYS A 180 -26.45 -19.52 3.57
C LYS A 180 -27.28 -18.60 2.65
N GLY A 181 -26.64 -17.57 2.11
CA GLY A 181 -27.28 -16.56 1.25
C GLY A 181 -27.68 -15.27 1.96
N ILE A 182 -27.49 -15.19 3.29
CA ILE A 182 -27.66 -13.95 4.05
C ILE A 182 -26.66 -12.87 3.61
N THR A 183 -27.07 -11.60 3.63
CA THR A 183 -26.15 -10.49 3.35
C THR A 183 -25.26 -10.20 4.57
N LEU A 184 -24.11 -9.57 4.33
CA LEU A 184 -23.20 -9.17 5.42
C LEU A 184 -23.86 -8.17 6.40
N GLN A 185 -24.74 -7.29 5.91
CA GLN A 185 -25.48 -6.35 6.76
C GLN A 185 -26.41 -7.07 7.73
N GLU A 186 -27.14 -8.08 7.26
CA GLU A 186 -28.03 -8.88 8.10
C GLU A 186 -27.25 -9.76 9.07
N ALA A 187 -26.16 -10.39 8.62
CA ALA A 187 -25.25 -11.13 9.49
C ALA A 187 -24.69 -10.24 10.61
N ASN A 188 -24.27 -9.02 10.28
CA ASN A 188 -23.80 -8.03 11.25
C ASN A 188 -24.91 -7.56 12.21
N ARG A 189 -26.17 -7.55 11.78
CA ARG A 189 -27.32 -7.29 12.67
C ARG A 189 -27.50 -8.42 13.68
N ILE A 190 -27.53 -9.68 13.23
CA ILE A 190 -27.65 -10.87 14.09
C ILE A 190 -26.51 -10.91 15.11
N LEU A 191 -25.27 -10.62 14.68
CA LEU A 191 -24.11 -10.63 15.57
C LEU A 191 -24.16 -9.51 16.63
N ARG A 192 -24.73 -8.35 16.29
CA ARG A 192 -24.96 -7.24 17.25
C ARG A 192 -26.04 -7.59 18.26
N GLU A 193 -27.16 -8.13 17.82
CA GLU A 193 -28.31 -8.49 18.66
C GLU A 193 -27.98 -9.65 19.60
N SER A 194 -27.35 -10.70 19.07
CA SER A 194 -26.92 -11.87 19.86
C SER A 194 -25.81 -11.56 20.86
N LYS A 195 -25.09 -10.45 20.66
CA LYS A 195 -23.90 -10.05 21.43
C LYS A 195 -22.79 -11.11 21.45
N LYS A 196 -22.82 -12.11 20.56
CA LYS A 196 -21.79 -13.14 20.43
C LYS A 196 -20.57 -12.62 19.68
N GLY A 197 -19.46 -13.37 19.75
CA GLY A 197 -18.21 -13.02 19.08
C GLY A 197 -18.10 -13.51 17.64
N LYS A 198 -18.79 -14.61 17.32
CA LYS A 198 -18.76 -15.30 16.03
C LYS A 198 -20.18 -15.71 15.62
N LEU A 199 -20.44 -15.78 14.32
CA LEU A 199 -21.70 -16.23 13.72
C LEU A 199 -21.40 -17.23 12.60
N PRO A 200 -21.56 -18.54 12.83
CA PRO A 200 -21.46 -19.55 11.78
C PRO A 200 -22.62 -19.40 10.78
N ILE A 201 -22.30 -19.56 9.49
CA ILE A 201 -23.25 -19.57 8.39
C ILE A 201 -23.42 -21.01 7.94
N VAL A 202 -24.65 -21.52 7.95
CA VAL A 202 -24.95 -22.93 7.63
C VAL A 202 -25.93 -23.06 6.49
N ASP A 203 -25.85 -24.13 5.71
CA ASP A 203 -26.87 -24.45 4.70
C ASP A 203 -28.11 -25.11 5.32
N LYS A 204 -29.07 -25.51 4.46
CA LYS A 204 -30.32 -26.17 4.89
C LYS A 204 -30.10 -27.53 5.57
N ASN A 205 -28.96 -28.16 5.33
CA ASN A 205 -28.60 -29.48 5.87
C ASN A 205 -27.72 -29.36 7.14
N GLY A 206 -27.41 -28.14 7.58
CA GLY A 206 -26.58 -27.86 8.76
C GLY A 206 -25.07 -27.84 8.49
N PHE A 207 -24.63 -27.87 7.23
CA PHE A 207 -23.21 -27.85 6.87
C PHE A 207 -22.65 -26.44 7.00
N LEU A 208 -21.46 -26.32 7.60
CA LEU A 208 -20.79 -25.04 7.76
C LEU A 208 -20.33 -24.51 6.40
N CYS A 209 -20.77 -23.30 6.06
CA CYS A 209 -20.45 -22.63 4.80
C CYS A 209 -19.49 -21.46 4.97
N ALA A 210 -19.62 -20.71 6.07
CA ALA A 210 -18.78 -19.55 6.36
C ALA A 210 -18.83 -19.18 7.85
N LEU A 211 -17.98 -18.23 8.26
CA LEU A 211 -17.97 -17.66 9.61
C LEU A 211 -17.89 -16.13 9.54
N VAL A 212 -18.71 -15.43 10.32
CA VAL A 212 -18.63 -13.97 10.50
C VAL A 212 -18.11 -13.66 11.91
N SER A 213 -17.23 -12.66 12.03
CA SER A 213 -16.57 -12.31 13.29
C SER A 213 -16.89 -10.89 13.74
N ARG A 214 -17.14 -10.70 15.04
CA ARG A 214 -17.43 -9.40 15.62
C ARG A 214 -16.20 -8.49 15.59
N ASN A 215 -15.00 -9.07 15.59
CA ASN A 215 -13.77 -8.29 15.46
C ASN A 215 -13.68 -7.61 14.10
N ASP A 216 -14.19 -8.22 13.03
CA ASP A 216 -14.20 -7.61 11.69
C ASP A 216 -15.20 -6.44 11.63
N ILE A 217 -16.32 -6.51 12.36
CA ILE A 217 -17.23 -5.36 12.53
C ILE A 217 -16.54 -4.21 13.26
N LYS A 218 -15.77 -4.51 14.32
CA LYS A 218 -15.02 -3.48 15.05
C LYS A 218 -13.96 -2.83 14.16
N LYS A 219 -13.18 -3.63 13.42
CA LYS A 219 -12.19 -3.13 12.45
C LYS A 219 -12.82 -2.20 11.42
N ASN A 220 -13.95 -2.59 10.81
CA ASN A 220 -14.68 -1.72 9.87
C ASN A 220 -15.09 -0.36 10.49
N ARG A 221 -15.50 -0.35 11.76
CA ARG A 221 -15.86 0.88 12.48
C ARG A 221 -14.61 1.74 12.77
N ASP A 222 -13.53 1.10 13.21
CA ASP A 222 -12.31 1.78 13.63
C ASP A 222 -11.48 2.26 12.43
N PHE A 223 -11.66 1.63 11.26
CA PHE A 223 -10.98 1.92 9.98
C PHE A 223 -12.00 2.07 8.84
N PRO A 224 -12.80 3.16 8.83
CA PRO A 224 -13.85 3.37 7.83
C PRO A 224 -13.30 3.66 6.43
N GLU A 225 -12.10 4.23 6.35
CA GLU A 225 -11.41 4.60 5.09
C GLU A 225 -10.48 3.48 4.61
N ALA A 226 -10.68 2.23 5.04
CA ALA A 226 -9.84 1.12 4.64
C ALA A 226 -10.02 0.76 3.15
N SER A 227 -8.91 0.55 2.45
CA SER A 227 -8.88 0.11 1.05
C SER A 227 -9.21 -1.38 0.96
N LYS A 228 -10.40 -1.68 0.43
CA LYS A 228 -10.97 -3.03 0.36
C LYS A 228 -11.39 -3.37 -1.06
N SER A 229 -11.12 -4.61 -1.44
CA SER A 229 -11.64 -5.26 -2.64
C SER A 229 -13.17 -5.36 -2.61
N ALA A 230 -13.77 -5.76 -3.73
CA ALA A 230 -15.21 -5.99 -3.83
C ALA A 230 -15.72 -6.97 -2.76
N ASP A 231 -14.92 -7.99 -2.43
CA ASP A 231 -15.20 -9.02 -1.42
C ASP A 231 -14.99 -8.56 0.03
N LYS A 232 -14.77 -7.26 0.25
CA LYS A 232 -14.53 -6.64 1.56
C LYS A 232 -13.24 -7.08 2.27
N GLN A 233 -12.37 -7.80 1.57
CA GLN A 233 -11.01 -8.08 2.04
C GLN A 233 -10.11 -6.88 1.78
N LEU A 234 -9.13 -6.67 2.67
CA LEU A 234 -8.10 -5.64 2.46
C LEU A 234 -7.39 -5.83 1.12
N MET A 235 -7.08 -4.72 0.47
CA MET A 235 -6.30 -4.73 -0.77
C MET A 235 -4.81 -4.92 -0.48
N VAL A 236 -4.14 -5.70 -1.33
CA VAL A 236 -2.70 -5.91 -1.26
C VAL A 236 -2.11 -6.00 -2.66
N GLY A 237 -0.96 -5.35 -2.85
CA GLY A 237 -0.14 -5.51 -4.04
C GLY A 237 1.04 -6.44 -3.78
N ALA A 238 1.61 -7.00 -4.84
CA ALA A 238 2.88 -7.72 -4.77
C ALA A 238 3.77 -7.35 -5.95
N ALA A 239 5.08 -7.32 -5.73
CA ALA A 239 6.04 -7.11 -6.79
C ALA A 239 6.53 -8.45 -7.35
N ILE A 240 6.83 -8.48 -8.64
CA ILE A 240 7.55 -9.56 -9.31
C ILE A 240 8.65 -8.97 -10.18
N SER A 241 9.66 -9.77 -10.54
CA SER A 241 10.66 -9.35 -11.54
C SER A 241 10.25 -9.80 -12.94
N THR A 242 11.12 -9.60 -13.93
CA THR A 242 10.91 -10.02 -15.32
C THR A 242 11.55 -11.37 -15.66
N ARG A 243 12.01 -12.13 -14.65
CA ARG A 243 12.70 -13.41 -14.86
C ARG A 243 11.71 -14.54 -15.21
N PRO A 244 12.15 -15.59 -15.91
CA PRO A 244 11.31 -16.75 -16.23
C PRO A 244 10.57 -17.33 -15.03
N ASP A 245 11.25 -17.53 -13.90
CA ASP A 245 10.69 -18.12 -12.69
C ASP A 245 9.56 -17.29 -12.05
N ASP A 246 9.49 -15.99 -12.35
CA ASP A 246 8.44 -15.13 -11.81
C ASP A 246 7.06 -15.39 -12.44
N ARG A 247 6.97 -16.22 -13.49
CA ARG A 247 5.70 -16.75 -13.99
C ARG A 247 5.05 -17.69 -12.97
N THR A 248 5.84 -18.57 -12.36
CA THR A 248 5.39 -19.44 -11.27
C THR A 248 5.03 -18.61 -10.03
N ARG A 249 5.84 -17.59 -9.72
CA ARG A 249 5.55 -16.64 -8.64
C ARG A 249 4.21 -15.94 -8.85
N LEU A 250 3.97 -15.41 -10.05
CA LEU A 250 2.72 -14.77 -10.42
C LEU A 250 1.53 -15.69 -10.19
N ALA A 251 1.58 -16.92 -10.69
CA ALA A 251 0.49 -17.90 -10.52
C ALA A 251 0.17 -18.12 -9.03
N ALA A 252 1.19 -18.31 -8.18
CA ALA A 252 1.01 -18.48 -6.75
C ALA A 252 0.44 -17.22 -6.05
N LEU A 253 0.78 -16.02 -6.53
CA LEU A 253 0.25 -14.75 -6.00
C LEU A 253 -1.22 -14.54 -6.41
N VAL A 254 -1.58 -14.89 -7.65
CA VAL A 254 -2.97 -14.85 -8.12
C VAL A 254 -3.83 -15.83 -7.33
N GLU A 255 -3.35 -17.06 -7.12
CA GLU A 255 -4.01 -18.05 -6.26
C GLU A 255 -4.16 -17.56 -4.82
N ALA A 256 -3.16 -16.83 -4.30
CA ALA A 256 -3.22 -16.20 -2.98
C ALA A 256 -4.22 -15.03 -2.88
N GLY A 257 -4.77 -14.55 -4.00
CA GLY A 257 -5.74 -13.47 -4.06
C GLY A 257 -5.14 -12.07 -4.07
N VAL A 258 -3.95 -11.88 -4.66
CA VAL A 258 -3.36 -10.54 -4.86
C VAL A 258 -4.29 -9.65 -5.71
N ASP A 259 -4.43 -8.37 -5.35
CA ASP A 259 -5.32 -7.46 -6.07
C ASP A 259 -4.60 -6.79 -7.26
N VAL A 260 -3.29 -6.52 -7.13
CA VAL A 260 -2.50 -5.83 -8.14
C VAL A 260 -1.04 -6.29 -8.13
N ILE A 261 -0.47 -6.48 -9.32
CA ILE A 261 0.95 -6.82 -9.49
C ILE A 261 1.74 -5.59 -9.92
N VAL A 262 2.91 -5.37 -9.32
CA VAL A 262 3.92 -4.45 -9.84
C VAL A 262 5.02 -5.27 -10.50
N VAL A 263 5.28 -5.03 -11.79
CA VAL A 263 6.49 -5.55 -12.43
C VAL A 263 7.64 -4.59 -12.12
N ASP A 264 8.54 -5.02 -11.23
CA ASP A 264 9.60 -4.17 -10.70
C ASP A 264 10.90 -4.35 -11.49
N SER A 265 11.33 -3.28 -12.14
CA SER A 265 12.61 -3.20 -12.83
C SER A 265 13.24 -1.82 -12.63
N ALA A 266 14.57 -1.74 -12.65
CA ALA A 266 15.25 -0.45 -12.66
C ALA A 266 14.93 0.38 -13.92
N GLN A 267 14.76 -0.28 -15.07
CA GLN A 267 14.43 0.33 -16.35
C GLN A 267 13.39 -0.58 -17.05
N GLY A 268 12.12 -0.20 -16.95
CA GLY A 268 11.00 -1.07 -17.35
C GLY A 268 10.79 -1.23 -18.85
N HIS A 269 11.28 -0.31 -19.67
CA HIS A 269 11.21 -0.36 -21.13
C HIS A 269 12.24 -1.36 -21.66
N SER A 270 11.87 -2.63 -21.59
CA SER A 270 12.66 -3.79 -22.01
C SER A 270 11.76 -4.84 -22.65
N VAL A 271 12.31 -5.64 -23.56
CA VAL A 271 11.58 -6.75 -24.21
C VAL A 271 11.00 -7.72 -23.18
N PHE A 272 11.73 -8.00 -22.11
CA PHE A 272 11.31 -8.93 -21.06
C PHE A 272 10.05 -8.46 -20.33
N GLN A 273 9.96 -7.17 -19.99
CA GLN A 273 8.76 -6.63 -19.33
C GLN A 273 7.58 -6.53 -20.30
N ILE A 274 7.83 -6.13 -21.55
CA ILE A 274 6.79 -6.05 -22.60
C ILE A 274 6.16 -7.42 -22.85
N GLU A 275 6.98 -8.46 -23.03
CA GLU A 275 6.52 -9.82 -23.24
C GLU A 275 5.76 -10.35 -22.02
N LEU A 276 6.29 -10.11 -20.81
CA LEU A 276 5.62 -10.50 -19.58
C LEU A 276 4.26 -9.83 -19.43
N LEU A 277 4.13 -8.52 -19.71
CA LEU A 277 2.84 -7.82 -19.65
C LEU A 277 1.80 -8.45 -20.58
N ARG A 278 2.18 -8.73 -21.84
CA ARG A 278 1.29 -9.37 -22.82
C ARG A 278 0.86 -10.76 -22.35
N GLU A 279 1.77 -11.53 -21.79
CA GLU A 279 1.49 -12.86 -21.24
C GLU A 279 0.56 -12.79 -20.02
N ILE A 280 0.78 -11.83 -19.10
CA ILE A 280 -0.09 -11.61 -17.95
C ILE A 280 -1.50 -11.28 -18.41
N LYS A 281 -1.66 -10.32 -19.34
CA LYS A 281 -2.99 -9.92 -19.81
C LYS A 281 -3.69 -11.01 -20.64
N ALA A 282 -2.93 -11.88 -21.33
CA ALA A 282 -3.48 -13.04 -22.01
C ALA A 282 -3.96 -14.15 -21.04
N THR A 283 -3.23 -14.35 -19.95
CA THR A 283 -3.49 -15.44 -18.99
C THR A 283 -4.48 -15.03 -17.89
N TYR A 284 -4.37 -13.79 -17.41
CA TYR A 284 -5.14 -13.21 -16.31
C TYR A 284 -5.70 -11.84 -16.76
N PRO A 285 -6.69 -11.80 -17.67
CA PRO A 285 -7.17 -10.55 -18.28
C PRO A 285 -7.68 -9.52 -17.26
N ASP A 286 -8.30 -9.99 -16.18
CA ASP A 286 -8.87 -9.15 -15.12
C ASP A 286 -7.82 -8.66 -14.10
N LEU A 287 -6.66 -9.30 -14.04
CA LEU A 287 -5.60 -8.91 -13.10
C LEU A 287 -5.04 -7.54 -13.49
N GLN A 288 -5.02 -6.63 -12.53
CA GLN A 288 -4.47 -5.30 -12.71
C GLN A 288 -2.94 -5.32 -12.57
N VAL A 289 -2.25 -4.70 -13.53
CA VAL A 289 -0.78 -4.69 -13.56
C VAL A 289 -0.23 -3.28 -13.64
N ILE A 290 0.67 -2.94 -12.73
CA ILE A 290 1.46 -1.71 -12.73
C ILE A 290 2.83 -2.04 -13.31
N ALA A 291 3.21 -1.34 -14.38
CA ALA A 291 4.50 -1.52 -15.05
C ALA A 291 5.49 -0.41 -14.69
N GLY A 292 6.77 -0.72 -14.65
CA GLY A 292 7.81 0.25 -14.33
C GLY A 292 9.21 -0.33 -14.10
N ASN A 293 10.17 0.50 -13.72
CA ASN A 293 10.05 1.96 -13.60
C ASN A 293 10.34 2.66 -14.94
N VAL A 294 9.70 3.81 -15.17
CA VAL A 294 9.92 4.66 -16.36
C VAL A 294 10.16 6.12 -15.99
N VAL A 295 10.75 6.91 -16.89
CA VAL A 295 10.99 8.36 -16.72
C VAL A 295 10.70 9.19 -18.00
N THR A 296 10.25 8.54 -19.09
CA THR A 296 9.90 9.21 -20.35
C THR A 296 8.55 8.76 -20.91
N LYS A 297 7.99 9.56 -21.84
CA LYS A 297 6.70 9.30 -22.49
C LYS A 297 6.74 8.03 -23.35
N ASP A 298 7.78 7.85 -24.15
CA ASP A 298 7.92 6.69 -25.05
C ASP A 298 7.98 5.36 -24.27
N GLN A 299 8.62 5.37 -23.09
CA GLN A 299 8.60 4.22 -22.20
C GLN A 299 7.18 3.94 -21.68
N CYS A 300 6.42 4.98 -21.35
CA CYS A 300 5.02 4.83 -20.93
C CYS A 300 4.17 4.25 -22.07
N GLU A 301 4.30 4.79 -23.29
CA GLU A 301 3.61 4.31 -24.49
C GLU A 301 3.82 2.82 -24.68
N SER A 302 5.08 2.37 -24.72
CA SER A 302 5.40 0.97 -24.96
C SER A 302 4.81 0.03 -23.91
N LEU A 303 4.80 0.42 -22.63
CA LEU A 303 4.26 -0.42 -21.55
C LEU A 303 2.73 -0.39 -21.53
N ILE A 304 2.10 0.76 -21.79
CA ILE A 304 0.65 0.89 -21.89
C ILE A 304 0.11 0.06 -23.06
N ASP A 305 0.74 0.17 -24.24
CA ASP A 305 0.35 -0.60 -25.43
C ASP A 305 0.57 -2.11 -25.26
N SER A 306 1.41 -2.50 -24.29
CA SER A 306 1.64 -3.90 -23.94
C SER A 306 0.70 -4.43 -22.85
N GLY A 307 -0.19 -3.58 -22.31
CA GLY A 307 -1.23 -3.99 -21.37
C GLY A 307 -1.07 -3.51 -19.94
N ALA A 308 -0.22 -2.51 -19.66
CA ALA A 308 -0.13 -1.91 -18.34
C ALA A 308 -1.42 -1.15 -17.95
N ASP A 309 -1.94 -1.43 -16.75
CA ASP A 309 -3.12 -0.79 -16.17
C ASP A 309 -2.76 0.39 -15.24
N GLY A 310 -1.48 0.52 -14.90
CA GLY A 310 -0.89 1.63 -14.16
C GLY A 310 0.61 1.75 -14.47
N ILE A 311 1.19 2.93 -14.27
CA ILE A 311 2.61 3.18 -14.54
C ILE A 311 3.33 3.69 -13.30
N ARG A 312 4.46 3.06 -12.96
CA ARG A 312 5.35 3.47 -11.86
C ARG A 312 6.51 4.32 -12.41
N VAL A 313 6.59 5.57 -11.97
CA VAL A 313 7.51 6.58 -12.51
C VAL A 313 8.62 6.90 -11.51
N GLY A 314 9.87 6.78 -11.95
CA GLY A 314 11.05 7.23 -11.21
C GLY A 314 12.27 6.33 -11.37
N MET A 315 13.42 6.90 -11.73
CA MET A 315 14.69 6.18 -11.88
C MET A 315 15.83 7.02 -11.31
N GLY A 316 16.42 6.53 -10.21
CA GLY A 316 17.44 7.27 -9.45
C GLY A 316 17.00 8.25 -8.35
N PRO A 317 15.73 8.66 -8.15
CA PRO A 317 15.40 9.68 -7.13
C PRO A 317 15.31 9.12 -5.70
N GLY A 318 15.38 7.79 -5.54
CA GLY A 318 15.28 7.14 -4.23
C GLY A 318 16.44 7.55 -3.32
N SER A 319 16.17 7.76 -2.04
CA SER A 319 17.16 8.27 -1.06
C SER A 319 18.39 7.37 -0.86
N ILE A 320 18.35 6.14 -1.37
CA ILE A 320 19.39 5.12 -1.26
C ILE A 320 19.79 4.55 -2.63
N CYS A 321 19.33 5.18 -3.72
CA CYS A 321 19.62 4.77 -5.08
C CYS A 321 20.77 5.62 -5.62
N THR A 322 21.77 4.97 -6.21
CA THR A 322 22.92 5.65 -6.84
C THR A 322 22.91 5.51 -8.35
N THR A 323 21.83 4.99 -8.96
CA THR A 323 21.75 4.74 -10.42
C THR A 323 22.12 5.97 -11.27
N GLN A 324 21.69 7.18 -10.88
CA GLN A 324 22.06 8.39 -11.62
C GLN A 324 23.56 8.71 -11.55
N GLU A 325 24.19 8.46 -10.41
CA GLU A 325 25.62 8.69 -10.21
C GLU A 325 26.46 7.60 -10.88
N THR A 326 26.09 6.34 -10.66
CA THR A 326 26.88 5.18 -11.11
C THR A 326 26.66 4.88 -12.60
N MET A 327 25.41 4.96 -13.09
CA MET A 327 25.06 4.59 -14.46
C MET A 327 24.89 5.81 -15.38
N ALA A 328 24.85 7.03 -14.85
CA ALA A 328 24.54 8.25 -15.61
C ALA A 328 23.15 8.21 -16.31
N VAL A 329 22.21 7.43 -15.78
CA VAL A 329 20.84 7.30 -16.31
C VAL A 329 19.82 7.65 -15.24
N GLY A 330 18.88 8.53 -15.58
CA GLY A 330 17.75 8.92 -14.74
C GLY A 330 17.15 10.24 -15.18
N ARG A 331 16.34 10.85 -14.31
CA ARG A 331 15.70 12.15 -14.58
C ARG A 331 15.30 12.84 -13.27
N GLY A 332 15.25 14.18 -13.27
CA GLY A 332 14.62 14.92 -12.17
C GLY A 332 13.18 14.48 -11.97
N GLN A 333 12.84 14.11 -10.73
CA GLN A 333 11.60 13.36 -10.47
C GLN A 333 10.33 14.17 -10.77
N ALA A 334 10.33 15.48 -10.51
CA ALA A 334 9.18 16.32 -10.83
C ALA A 334 8.93 16.36 -12.34
N ALA A 335 10.00 16.51 -13.14
CA ALA A 335 9.89 16.45 -14.60
C ALA A 335 9.44 15.07 -15.10
N ALA A 336 10.00 13.98 -14.56
CA ALA A 336 9.59 12.63 -14.92
C ALA A 336 8.09 12.41 -14.67
N VAL A 337 7.62 12.74 -13.46
CA VAL A 337 6.20 12.62 -13.09
C VAL A 337 5.32 13.45 -14.00
N TYR A 338 5.63 14.72 -14.22
CA TYR A 338 4.82 15.60 -15.08
C TYR A 338 4.68 15.05 -16.50
N HIS A 339 5.80 14.75 -17.17
CA HIS A 339 5.76 14.32 -18.56
C HIS A 339 5.12 12.94 -18.75
N CYS A 340 5.42 11.98 -17.86
CA CYS A 340 4.82 10.65 -17.91
C CYS A 340 3.31 10.72 -17.60
N SER A 341 2.91 11.46 -16.56
CA SER A 341 1.49 11.60 -16.17
C SER A 341 0.68 12.27 -17.26
N ASN A 342 1.20 13.31 -17.92
CA ASN A 342 0.52 13.97 -19.03
C ASN A 342 0.23 12.99 -20.18
N TYR A 343 1.21 12.15 -20.56
CA TYR A 343 1.00 11.13 -21.58
C TYR A 343 0.03 10.02 -21.10
N CYS A 344 0.27 9.44 -19.92
CA CYS A 344 -0.55 8.34 -19.39
C CYS A 344 -2.01 8.73 -19.22
N ARG A 345 -2.28 9.98 -18.83
CA ARG A 345 -3.64 10.51 -18.68
C ARG A 345 -4.40 10.57 -20.00
N SER A 346 -3.74 10.92 -21.11
CA SER A 346 -4.36 10.86 -22.45
C SER A 346 -4.81 9.44 -22.85
N ARG A 347 -4.25 8.42 -22.19
CA ARG A 347 -4.58 7.00 -22.35
C ARG A 347 -5.44 6.45 -21.21
N GLY A 348 -5.87 7.29 -20.26
CA GLY A 348 -6.64 6.90 -19.07
C GLY A 348 -5.89 5.98 -18.10
N VAL A 349 -4.56 6.08 -18.01
CA VAL A 349 -3.71 5.24 -17.15
C VAL A 349 -3.19 6.04 -15.96
N PRO A 350 -3.46 5.62 -14.71
CA PRO A 350 -2.90 6.26 -13.52
C PRO A 350 -1.38 6.13 -13.41
N VAL A 351 -0.77 7.11 -12.75
CA VAL A 351 0.68 7.15 -12.49
C VAL A 351 0.98 7.13 -11.00
N ILE A 352 1.95 6.32 -10.60
CA ILE A 352 2.52 6.29 -9.26
C ILE A 352 3.89 6.96 -9.29
N ALA A 353 4.06 8.05 -8.54
CA ALA A 353 5.35 8.70 -8.38
C ALA A 353 6.19 7.96 -7.32
N ASP A 354 7.30 7.36 -7.72
CA ASP A 354 8.14 6.52 -6.87
C ASP A 354 9.52 7.13 -6.60
N GLY A 355 9.81 7.39 -5.32
CA GLY A 355 11.10 7.92 -4.87
C GLY A 355 11.19 9.45 -4.83
N GLY A 356 12.20 9.95 -4.10
CA GLY A 356 12.44 11.38 -3.90
C GLY A 356 11.53 12.07 -2.87
N ILE A 357 10.63 11.34 -2.22
CA ILE A 357 9.61 11.89 -1.31
C ILE A 357 10.11 11.83 0.14
N ARG A 358 10.19 12.99 0.79
CA ARG A 358 10.71 13.14 2.16
C ARG A 358 9.68 13.66 3.16
N ASP A 359 8.71 14.42 2.67
CA ASP A 359 7.71 15.12 3.47
C ASP A 359 6.38 15.26 2.71
N ILE A 360 5.38 15.81 3.38
CA ILE A 360 4.04 16.05 2.84
C ILE A 360 4.09 16.95 1.59
N GLY A 361 4.95 17.96 1.59
CA GLY A 361 5.09 18.89 0.46
C GLY A 361 5.51 18.17 -0.82
N HIS A 362 6.41 17.19 -0.73
CA HIS A 362 6.80 16.36 -1.88
C HIS A 362 5.62 15.51 -2.38
N ILE A 363 4.79 14.98 -1.49
CA ILE A 363 3.58 14.23 -1.88
C ILE A 363 2.61 15.15 -2.64
N VAL A 364 2.33 16.33 -2.08
CA VAL A 364 1.43 17.33 -2.70
C VAL A 364 1.94 17.73 -4.08
N LYS A 365 3.25 18.00 -4.21
CA LYS A 365 3.88 18.35 -5.49
C LYS A 365 3.77 17.21 -6.50
N ALA A 366 4.05 15.97 -6.12
CA ALA A 366 3.90 14.84 -7.03
C ALA A 366 2.46 14.70 -7.57
N LEU A 367 1.47 14.77 -6.67
CA LEU A 367 0.05 14.71 -7.04
C LEU A 367 -0.38 15.88 -7.93
N SER A 368 0.10 17.09 -7.61
CA SER A 368 -0.18 18.32 -8.38
C SER A 368 0.49 18.33 -9.74
N LEU A 369 1.54 17.51 -9.93
CA LEU A 369 2.19 17.28 -11.22
C LEU A 369 1.52 16.15 -12.02
N GLY A 370 0.48 15.55 -11.49
CA GLY A 370 -0.40 14.63 -12.21
C GLY A 370 -0.28 13.16 -11.83
N SER A 371 0.56 12.79 -10.85
CA SER A 371 0.51 11.42 -10.32
C SER A 371 -0.81 11.19 -9.59
N SER A 372 -1.31 9.96 -9.68
CA SER A 372 -2.53 9.54 -8.99
C SER A 372 -2.24 9.08 -7.57
N ALA A 373 -1.07 8.47 -7.36
CA ALA A 373 -0.58 8.09 -6.03
C ALA A 373 0.93 8.31 -5.92
N VAL A 374 1.44 8.18 -4.71
CA VAL A 374 2.88 8.20 -4.44
C VAL A 374 3.34 6.90 -3.78
N MET A 375 4.51 6.41 -4.19
CA MET A 375 5.17 5.26 -3.57
C MET A 375 6.37 5.72 -2.76
N MET A 376 6.39 5.31 -1.49
CA MET A 376 7.36 5.80 -0.52
C MET A 376 8.08 4.63 0.16
N GLY A 377 9.41 4.66 0.12
CA GLY A 377 10.28 3.81 0.94
C GLY A 377 10.70 4.54 2.21
N LEU A 378 11.47 5.62 2.05
CA LEU A 378 12.07 6.36 3.18
C LEU A 378 11.04 6.86 4.19
N MET A 379 9.90 7.40 3.76
CA MET A 379 8.90 7.94 4.70
C MET A 379 8.40 6.87 5.67
N PHE A 380 8.19 5.64 5.20
CA PHE A 380 7.75 4.51 6.02
C PHE A 380 8.88 3.75 6.69
N SER A 381 10.10 3.79 6.16
CA SER A 381 11.25 3.15 6.81
C SER A 381 11.42 3.65 8.25
N GLY A 382 11.68 2.73 9.18
CA GLY A 382 11.84 3.05 10.60
C GLY A 382 10.53 3.07 11.40
N THR A 383 9.38 2.81 10.79
CA THR A 383 8.14 2.60 11.54
C THR A 383 8.08 1.20 12.14
N SER A 384 7.21 1.00 13.12
CA SER A 384 7.09 -0.27 13.84
C SER A 384 6.69 -1.43 12.93
N GLU A 385 5.85 -1.16 11.93
CA GLU A 385 5.29 -2.14 10.99
C GLU A 385 6.24 -2.52 9.84
N THR A 386 7.36 -1.81 9.64
CA THR A 386 8.36 -2.26 8.66
C THR A 386 9.09 -3.50 9.17
N PRO A 387 9.50 -4.42 8.27
CA PRO A 387 10.29 -5.58 8.65
C PRO A 387 11.62 -5.20 9.32
N GLY A 388 12.13 -6.14 10.12
CA GLY A 388 13.38 -6.00 10.89
C GLY A 388 13.20 -5.42 12.29
N ASP A 389 14.12 -5.80 13.17
CA ASP A 389 14.12 -5.37 14.57
C ASP A 389 14.78 -4.00 14.76
N TYR A 390 14.30 -3.29 15.78
CA TYR A 390 14.99 -2.10 16.26
C TYR A 390 16.29 -2.46 16.96
N PHE A 391 17.30 -1.61 16.81
CA PHE A 391 18.53 -1.66 17.61
C PHE A 391 18.92 -0.25 18.06
N TYR A 392 19.84 -0.16 19.00
CA TYR A 392 20.34 1.11 19.51
C TYR A 392 21.77 1.36 19.08
N GLN A 393 22.06 2.58 18.65
CA GLN A 393 23.41 3.07 18.40
C GLN A 393 23.54 4.49 18.95
N ASN A 394 24.52 4.71 19.82
CA ASN A 394 24.76 6.00 20.48
C ASN A 394 23.51 6.59 21.16
N GLY A 395 22.70 5.73 21.79
CA GLY A 395 21.46 6.13 22.48
C GLY A 395 20.27 6.43 21.55
N VAL A 396 20.43 6.31 20.22
CA VAL A 396 19.37 6.49 19.23
C VAL A 396 18.81 5.15 18.82
N ARG A 397 17.47 5.02 18.81
CA ARG A 397 16.77 3.84 18.32
C ARG A 397 16.64 3.88 16.80
N LEU A 398 17.12 2.84 16.12
CA LEU A 398 17.27 2.78 14.67
C LEU A 398 16.70 1.49 14.09
N LYS A 399 16.36 1.51 12.79
CA LYS A 399 16.17 0.33 11.94
C LYS A 399 17.11 0.38 10.74
N ARG A 400 17.42 -0.80 10.17
CA ARG A 400 18.17 -0.90 8.90
C ARG A 400 17.26 -0.52 7.74
N TYR A 401 17.80 0.17 6.75
CA TYR A 401 17.10 0.54 5.53
C TYR A 401 18.06 0.41 4.34
N ARG A 402 17.70 -0.40 3.33
CA ARG A 402 18.59 -0.72 2.21
C ARG A 402 17.90 -0.70 0.87
N GLY A 403 18.63 -0.26 -0.16
CA GLY A 403 18.15 -0.26 -1.53
C GLY A 403 18.18 -1.68 -2.10
N MET A 404 17.23 -2.03 -2.96
CA MET A 404 17.23 -3.35 -3.62
C MET A 404 18.49 -3.59 -4.48
N ALA A 405 19.24 -2.51 -4.80
CA ALA A 405 20.51 -2.54 -5.51
C ALA A 405 21.76 -2.52 -4.60
N SER A 406 21.61 -2.50 -3.28
CA SER A 406 22.76 -2.65 -2.39
C SER A 406 23.28 -4.08 -2.46
N ILE A 407 24.58 -4.28 -2.22
CA ILE A 407 25.20 -5.62 -2.28
C ILE A 407 24.44 -6.61 -1.39
N GLU A 408 24.14 -6.22 -0.16
CA GLU A 408 23.40 -7.07 0.79
C GLU A 408 22.00 -7.45 0.29
N ALA A 409 21.31 -6.53 -0.38
CA ALA A 409 19.98 -6.81 -0.94
C ALA A 409 20.09 -7.68 -2.20
N MET A 410 21.10 -7.45 -3.03
CA MET A 410 21.37 -8.24 -4.23
C MET A 410 21.70 -9.70 -3.89
N ASP A 411 22.51 -9.92 -2.86
CA ASP A 411 22.86 -11.25 -2.33
C ASP A 411 21.63 -12.00 -1.78
N SER A 412 20.60 -11.27 -1.36
CA SER A 412 19.34 -11.85 -0.87
C SER A 412 18.30 -12.10 -1.97
N GLY A 413 18.58 -11.73 -3.24
CA GLY A 413 17.68 -11.89 -4.40
C GLY A 413 17.33 -10.60 -5.16
N GLY A 414 17.76 -9.43 -4.67
CA GLY A 414 17.53 -8.13 -5.30
C GLY A 414 18.22 -7.95 -6.67
N GLY A 415 19.23 -8.78 -6.96
CA GLY A 415 20.00 -8.75 -8.21
C GLY A 415 19.14 -8.95 -9.47
N LYS A 416 18.00 -9.66 -9.34
CA LYS A 416 17.01 -9.86 -10.41
C LYS A 416 16.61 -8.56 -11.09
N ARG A 417 16.41 -7.51 -10.29
CA ARG A 417 15.98 -6.16 -10.72
C ARG A 417 16.99 -5.46 -11.62
N TYR A 418 18.28 -5.79 -11.47
CA TYR A 418 19.41 -5.09 -12.11
C TYR A 418 20.13 -5.93 -13.16
N PHE A 419 19.61 -7.12 -13.50
CA PHE A 419 20.25 -8.04 -14.45
C PHE A 419 21.65 -8.53 -14.04
N ALA A 420 21.93 -8.58 -12.73
CA ALA A 420 23.26 -8.85 -12.19
C ALA A 420 23.39 -10.21 -11.44
N GLU A 421 22.51 -11.18 -11.70
CA GLU A 421 22.51 -12.47 -10.96
C GLU A 421 23.78 -13.29 -11.23
N ASP A 422 24.21 -13.37 -12.49
CA ASP A 422 25.30 -14.24 -12.98
C ASP A 422 26.64 -13.51 -13.16
N GLU A 423 26.73 -12.23 -12.78
CA GLU A 423 27.95 -11.43 -12.95
C GLU A 423 28.97 -11.72 -11.82
N GLN A 424 30.22 -12.05 -12.18
CA GLN A 424 31.32 -12.20 -11.22
C GLN A 424 31.65 -10.88 -10.49
N VAL A 425 31.43 -9.74 -11.14
CA VAL A 425 31.64 -8.41 -10.59
C VAL A 425 30.30 -7.68 -10.59
N ARG A 426 29.69 -7.53 -9.42
CA ARG A 426 28.40 -6.85 -9.27
C ARG A 426 28.61 -5.35 -9.03
N VAL A 427 28.04 -4.51 -9.88
CA VAL A 427 28.07 -3.05 -9.70
C VAL A 427 26.83 -2.61 -8.92
N ALA A 428 27.01 -2.23 -7.66
CA ALA A 428 25.93 -1.76 -6.80
C ALA A 428 25.37 -0.41 -7.31
N GLN A 429 24.04 -0.32 -7.38
CA GLN A 429 23.32 0.93 -7.73
C GLN A 429 22.53 1.50 -6.55
N GLY A 430 22.94 1.14 -5.33
CA GLY A 430 22.29 1.56 -4.11
C GLY A 430 23.09 1.23 -2.87
N VAL A 431 22.66 1.81 -1.75
CA VAL A 431 23.36 1.74 -0.47
C VAL A 431 22.51 1.08 0.61
N SER A 432 23.17 0.56 1.64
CA SER A 432 22.57 0.16 2.91
C SER A 432 22.84 1.24 3.95
N GLY A 433 21.84 1.57 4.76
CA GLY A 433 21.93 2.60 5.80
C GLY A 433 21.01 2.32 6.98
N MET A 434 20.86 3.32 7.84
CA MET A 434 20.04 3.26 9.04
C MET A 434 19.11 4.46 9.09
N VAL A 435 17.90 4.25 9.63
CA VAL A 435 16.89 5.30 9.80
C VAL A 435 16.43 5.32 11.24
N MET A 436 16.11 6.50 11.74
CA MET A 436 15.57 6.69 13.09
C MET A 436 14.17 6.10 13.20
N ASP A 437 13.83 5.67 14.41
CA ASP A 437 12.47 5.25 14.76
C ASP A 437 11.46 6.38 14.46
N LYS A 438 10.36 6.01 13.79
CA LYS A 438 9.25 6.89 13.43
C LYS A 438 7.94 6.46 14.08
N GLY A 439 7.96 5.58 15.09
CA GLY A 439 6.74 5.07 15.71
C GLY A 439 5.88 4.28 14.73
N SER A 440 4.56 4.25 14.95
CA SER A 440 3.64 3.45 14.14
C SER A 440 3.09 4.22 12.92
N VAL A 441 2.89 3.51 11.81
CA VAL A 441 2.15 4.05 10.65
C VAL A 441 0.72 4.45 10.99
N ARG A 442 0.15 3.90 12.08
CA ARG A 442 -1.18 4.26 12.59
C ARG A 442 -1.30 5.71 13.02
N ASN A 443 -0.19 6.37 13.35
CA ASN A 443 -0.19 7.80 13.62
C ASN A 443 0.33 8.60 12.42
N LEU A 444 1.34 8.07 11.72
CA LEU A 444 1.94 8.73 10.56
C LEU A 444 0.94 8.92 9.41
N ILE A 445 0.19 7.87 9.02
CA ILE A 445 -0.71 7.95 7.86
C ILE A 445 -1.85 8.95 8.10
N PRO A 446 -2.57 8.95 9.24
CA PRO A 446 -3.56 9.99 9.52
C PRO A 446 -2.97 11.40 9.49
N TYR A 447 -1.74 11.59 9.99
CA TYR A 447 -1.04 12.87 9.91
C TYR A 447 -0.77 13.29 8.46
N LEU A 448 -0.26 12.38 7.62
CA LEU A 448 -0.05 12.63 6.19
C LEU A 448 -1.37 12.96 5.48
N CYS A 449 -2.42 12.18 5.70
CA CYS A 449 -3.74 12.42 5.12
C CYS A 449 -4.31 13.78 5.53
N GLN A 450 -4.20 14.16 6.81
CA GLN A 450 -4.65 15.47 7.25
C GLN A 450 -3.85 16.60 6.60
N GLY A 451 -2.53 16.45 6.49
CA GLY A 451 -1.66 17.40 5.79
C GLY A 451 -2.02 17.55 4.31
N LEU A 452 -2.33 16.44 3.62
CA LEU A 452 -2.80 16.47 2.24
C LEU A 452 -4.13 17.21 2.09
N LYS A 453 -5.08 17.00 3.02
CA LYS A 453 -6.37 17.70 2.99
C LYS A 453 -6.19 19.21 3.14
N HIS A 454 -5.33 19.65 4.06
CA HIS A 454 -5.01 21.07 4.20
C HIS A 454 -4.34 21.63 2.94
N ALA A 455 -3.37 20.92 2.37
CA ALA A 455 -2.72 21.38 1.15
C ALA A 455 -3.69 21.48 -0.03
N PHE A 456 -4.61 20.54 -0.18
CA PHE A 456 -5.65 20.57 -1.22
C PHE A 456 -6.64 21.72 -0.99
N GLN A 457 -6.98 22.01 0.26
CA GLN A 457 -7.77 23.18 0.63
C GLN A 457 -7.04 24.47 0.22
N ASP A 458 -5.76 24.63 0.55
CA ASP A 458 -4.96 25.82 0.21
C ASP A 458 -4.79 26.00 -1.31
N ILE A 459 -4.70 24.90 -2.06
CA ILE A 459 -4.69 24.91 -3.53
C ILE A 459 -6.09 25.21 -4.11
N GLY A 460 -7.17 25.06 -3.33
CA GLY A 460 -8.54 25.30 -3.77
C GLY A 460 -9.17 24.12 -4.52
N VAL A 461 -8.79 22.88 -4.19
CA VAL A 461 -9.30 21.66 -4.83
C VAL A 461 -9.83 20.66 -3.80
N THR A 462 -10.92 19.97 -4.13
CA THR A 462 -11.62 19.08 -3.17
C THR A 462 -11.22 17.61 -3.29
N ASN A 463 -10.46 17.21 -4.33
CA ASN A 463 -9.97 15.85 -4.52
C ASN A 463 -8.90 15.78 -5.62
N VAL A 464 -8.27 14.61 -5.79
CA VAL A 464 -7.20 14.38 -6.79
C VAL A 464 -7.70 14.60 -8.23
N LYS A 465 -8.93 14.21 -8.54
CA LYS A 465 -9.51 14.43 -9.88
C LYS A 465 -9.67 15.92 -10.19
N ALA A 466 -10.16 16.70 -9.22
CA ALA A 466 -10.27 18.16 -9.35
C ALA A 466 -8.88 18.81 -9.49
N LEU A 467 -7.88 18.33 -8.74
CA LEU A 467 -6.49 18.77 -8.87
C LEU A 467 -5.94 18.54 -10.28
N HIS A 468 -6.17 17.34 -10.84
CA HIS A 468 -5.70 17.00 -12.19
C HIS A 468 -6.41 17.79 -13.29
N ALA A 469 -7.71 18.05 -13.15
CA ALA A 469 -8.46 18.91 -14.06
C ALA A 469 -7.96 20.36 -14.00
N ALA A 470 -7.77 20.90 -12.80
CA ALA A 470 -7.24 22.25 -12.60
C ALA A 470 -5.80 22.40 -13.17
N LEU A 471 -4.97 21.34 -13.08
CA LEU A 471 -3.66 21.29 -13.71
C LEU A 471 -3.74 21.40 -15.24
N GLU A 472 -4.67 20.69 -15.89
CA GLU A 472 -4.86 20.73 -17.35
C GLU A 472 -5.38 22.08 -17.83
N GLU A 473 -6.32 22.65 -17.08
CA GLU A 473 -6.91 23.95 -17.38
C GLU A 473 -5.95 25.12 -17.12
N GLY A 474 -4.75 24.85 -16.60
CA GLY A 474 -3.75 25.87 -16.25
C GLY A 474 -4.18 26.74 -15.07
N LYS A 475 -5.04 26.22 -14.17
CA LYS A 475 -5.52 26.91 -12.96
C LYS A 475 -4.64 26.67 -11.75
N VAL A 476 -3.85 25.58 -11.75
CA VAL A 476 -2.81 25.35 -10.75
C VAL A 476 -1.54 26.05 -11.23
N ASN A 477 -1.15 27.10 -10.52
CA ASN A 477 0.06 27.87 -10.82
C ASN A 477 1.23 27.41 -9.96
N PHE A 478 2.42 27.51 -10.54
CA PHE A 478 3.68 27.10 -9.97
C PHE A 478 4.69 28.24 -10.07
N GLU A 479 5.71 28.16 -9.23
CA GLU A 479 6.88 29.03 -9.33
C GLU A 479 8.15 28.22 -9.04
N THR A 480 9.23 28.56 -9.73
CA THR A 480 10.54 27.94 -9.51
C THR A 480 11.24 28.62 -8.33
N ARG A 481 11.84 27.82 -7.44
CA ARG A 481 12.53 28.32 -6.26
C ARG A 481 14.03 28.29 -6.47
N THR A 482 14.66 29.47 -6.44
CA THR A 482 16.12 29.56 -6.30
C THR A 482 16.58 28.94 -4.98
N MET A 483 17.87 28.62 -4.86
CA MET A 483 18.43 28.10 -3.60
C MET A 483 18.17 29.02 -2.40
N SER A 484 18.14 30.34 -2.60
CA SER A 484 17.81 31.31 -1.55
C SER A 484 16.34 31.21 -1.14
N ALA A 485 15.41 31.15 -2.10
CA ALA A 485 13.99 30.97 -1.82
C ALA A 485 13.70 29.60 -1.16
N GLN A 486 14.50 28.57 -1.47
CA GLN A 486 14.43 27.28 -0.79
C GLN A 486 14.82 27.37 0.69
N ARG A 487 15.93 28.06 0.99
CA ARG A 487 16.37 28.32 2.37
C ARG A 487 15.35 29.15 3.16
N GLU A 488 14.78 30.18 2.55
CA GLU A 488 13.73 31.03 3.15
C GLU A 488 12.46 30.25 3.47
N GLY A 489 11.99 29.35 2.60
CA GLY A 489 10.80 28.57 2.92
C GLY A 489 11.04 27.41 3.92
N GLY A 490 12.27 27.20 4.37
CA GLY A 490 12.60 26.30 5.47
C GLY A 490 12.60 27.02 6.83
N VAL A 491 12.97 26.33 7.90
CA VAL A 491 13.28 27.01 9.18
C VAL A 491 14.65 27.69 9.04
N HIS A 492 14.73 28.99 9.26
CA HIS A 492 15.97 29.77 9.22
C HIS A 492 16.06 30.78 10.39
N ASP A 493 17.27 31.27 10.68
CA ASP A 493 17.58 32.31 11.68
C ASP A 493 17.18 32.01 13.14
N MET A 494 17.23 30.73 13.54
CA MET A 494 16.95 30.26 14.90
C MET A 494 18.19 29.63 15.56
N TYR A 495 18.42 29.89 16.85
CA TYR A 495 19.51 29.25 17.62
C TYR A 495 19.29 27.73 17.77
N SER A 496 18.05 27.32 18.04
CA SER A 496 17.63 25.92 18.06
C SER A 496 16.13 25.82 17.76
N TYR A 497 15.69 24.68 17.25
CA TYR A 497 14.27 24.39 17.03
C TYR A 497 14.02 22.88 17.15
N GLU A 498 12.82 22.51 17.56
CA GLU A 498 12.34 21.13 17.51
C GLU A 498 11.50 20.95 16.26
N LYS A 499 11.85 19.97 15.43
CA LYS A 499 11.01 19.61 14.28
C LYS A 499 9.69 19.01 14.79
N PRO A 500 8.54 19.37 14.20
CA PRO A 500 7.29 18.70 14.51
C PRO A 500 7.45 17.19 14.33
N ALA A 501 7.07 16.41 15.35
CA ALA A 501 6.94 14.97 15.18
C ALA A 501 5.84 14.71 14.14
N MET A 502 6.11 13.92 13.11
CA MET A 502 5.16 13.62 12.01
C MET A 502 4.01 12.70 12.48
N GLY A 503 3.31 13.10 13.54
CA GLY A 503 2.38 12.26 14.29
C GLY A 503 3.06 11.16 15.13
N THR A 504 4.40 11.09 15.16
CA THR A 504 5.13 9.89 15.59
C THR A 504 5.46 9.82 17.09
N ARG A 505 5.27 10.91 17.85
CA ARG A 505 5.35 10.86 19.32
C ARG A 505 3.97 10.51 19.87
N GLU A 506 3.88 9.45 20.65
CA GLU A 506 2.75 9.28 21.57
C GLU A 506 2.64 10.56 22.39
N ARG A 507 1.44 11.15 22.46
CA ARG A 507 1.17 12.12 23.52
C ARG A 507 1.37 11.35 24.82
N VAL A 508 2.47 11.61 25.51
CA VAL A 508 2.59 11.27 26.91
C VAL A 508 1.54 12.14 27.61
N GLU A 509 0.37 11.56 27.89
CA GLU A 509 -0.58 12.12 28.85
C GLU A 509 -0.06 11.95 30.27
#